data_AF-A0A7S1D8M9-F1
#
_entry.id   AF-A0A7S1D8M9-F1
#
_cell.length_a   1.000
_cell.length_b   1.000
_cell.length_c   1.000
_cell.angle_alpha   90.00
_cell.angle_beta   90.00
_cell.angle_gamma   90.00
#
_symmetry.space_group_name_H-M   'P 1'
#
loop_
_entity.id
_entity.type
_entity.pdbx_description
1 polymer ?
#
loop_
_entity_poly.entity_id
_entity_poly.type
_entity_poly.pdbx_seq_one_letter_code
_entity_poly.pdbx_strand_id
1 'polypeptide(L)'
;MTVKESVKALKQTDKALSEIGKELKPFILQLNDDDPAKKAEAQAVVALSVGTLRYMGARLNGKDEGRKPDDPLRQELNGMRKILVALQQKRKRQQNEEKEEEEASKMEEKSGPSLSSESQQAASVESPPKNAPTGKVIDKAASKRMVKAALGISGAAAVPDDKTAQRKRRRKS
;
A
#
# COMPACT_ATOMS: atom_id res chain seq x y z
N MET A 1 -30.92 -31.78 0.27
CA MET A 1 -31.29 -30.87 -0.83
C MET A 1 -32.46 -31.47 -1.56
N THR A 2 -33.57 -30.74 -1.63
CA THR A 2 -34.70 -31.13 -2.50
C THR A 2 -34.40 -30.72 -3.94
N VAL A 3 -35.03 -31.38 -4.93
CA VAL A 3 -34.84 -31.04 -6.36
C VAL A 3 -35.23 -29.58 -6.65
N LYS A 4 -36.20 -29.03 -5.91
CA LYS A 4 -36.61 -27.63 -6.05
C LYS A 4 -35.51 -26.66 -5.60
N GLU A 5 -34.78 -26.99 -4.55
CA GLU A 5 -33.66 -26.19 -4.05
C GLU A 5 -32.49 -26.18 -5.03
N SER A 6 -32.14 -27.33 -5.60
CA SER A 6 -31.02 -27.42 -6.55
C SER A 6 -31.30 -26.64 -7.84
N VAL A 7 -32.52 -26.70 -8.37
CA VAL A 7 -32.93 -25.92 -9.54
C VAL A 7 -32.90 -24.41 -9.24
N LYS A 8 -33.32 -24.00 -8.03
CA LYS A 8 -33.25 -22.59 -7.62
C LYS A 8 -31.80 -22.11 -7.53
N ALA A 9 -30.91 -22.89 -6.93
CA ALA A 9 -29.49 -22.56 -6.83
C ALA A 9 -28.83 -22.44 -8.22
N LEU A 10 -29.20 -23.32 -9.16
CA LEU A 10 -28.70 -23.26 -10.54
C LEU A 10 -29.13 -21.97 -11.23
N LYS A 11 -30.41 -21.58 -11.13
CA LYS A 11 -30.92 -20.32 -11.70
C LYS A 11 -30.23 -19.09 -11.10
N GLN A 12 -29.94 -19.12 -9.80
CA GLN A 12 -29.20 -18.04 -9.15
C GLN A 12 -27.76 -17.94 -9.68
N THR A 13 -27.11 -19.09 -9.88
CA THR A 13 -25.75 -19.16 -10.43
C THR A 13 -25.72 -18.63 -11.86
N ASP A 14 -26.66 -19.03 -12.70
CA ASP A 14 -26.78 -18.57 -14.09
C ASP A 14 -27.00 -17.05 -14.20
N LYS A 15 -27.87 -16.51 -13.34
CA LYS A 15 -28.08 -15.07 -13.21
C LYS A 15 -26.79 -14.34 -12.78
N ALA A 16 -26.11 -14.84 -11.76
CA ALA A 16 -24.87 -14.23 -11.28
C ALA A 16 -23.76 -14.24 -12.34
N LEU A 17 -23.61 -15.33 -13.09
CA LEU A 17 -22.64 -15.42 -14.20
C LEU A 17 -22.95 -14.39 -15.30
N SER A 18 -24.24 -14.19 -15.61
CA SER A 18 -24.68 -13.18 -16.56
C SER A 18 -24.38 -11.75 -16.09
N GLU A 19 -24.51 -11.47 -14.79
CA GLU A 19 -24.16 -10.18 -14.19
C GLU A 19 -22.66 -9.93 -14.22
N ILE A 20 -21.85 -10.93 -13.83
CA ILE A 20 -20.38 -10.87 -13.89
C ILE A 20 -19.91 -10.55 -15.32
N GLY A 21 -20.50 -11.19 -16.34
CA GLY A 21 -20.17 -10.91 -17.73
C GLY A 21 -20.45 -9.46 -18.15
N LYS A 22 -21.53 -8.85 -17.65
CA LYS A 22 -21.87 -7.45 -17.91
C LYS A 22 -20.91 -6.50 -17.21
N GLU A 23 -20.57 -6.78 -15.96
CA GLU A 23 -19.67 -5.96 -15.15
C GLU A 23 -18.21 -6.02 -15.62
N LEU A 24 -17.78 -7.16 -16.19
CA LEU A 24 -16.42 -7.32 -16.70
C LEU A 24 -16.17 -6.61 -18.03
N LYS A 25 -17.22 -6.42 -18.84
CA LYS A 25 -17.11 -5.79 -20.17
C LYS A 25 -16.33 -4.46 -20.18
N PRO A 26 -16.59 -3.48 -19.30
CA PRO A 26 -15.80 -2.24 -19.28
C PRO A 26 -14.32 -2.49 -19.00
N PHE A 27 -13.98 -3.41 -18.08
CA PHE A 27 -12.58 -3.72 -17.77
C PHE A 27 -11.86 -4.41 -18.92
N ILE A 28 -12.56 -5.28 -19.67
CA ILE A 28 -11.98 -5.92 -20.87
C ILE A 28 -11.63 -4.87 -21.92
N LEU A 29 -12.48 -3.85 -22.11
CA LEU A 29 -12.19 -2.75 -23.04
C LEU A 29 -10.97 -1.92 -22.57
N GLN A 30 -10.84 -1.70 -21.26
CA GLN A 30 -9.72 -0.97 -20.64
C GLN A 30 -8.38 -1.71 -20.70
N LEU A 31 -8.34 -2.99 -21.09
CA LEU A 31 -7.07 -3.72 -21.24
C LEU A 31 -6.19 -3.15 -22.35
N ASN A 32 -6.80 -2.44 -23.31
CA ASN A 32 -6.12 -1.79 -24.43
C ASN A 32 -5.85 -0.30 -24.19
N ASP A 33 -6.18 0.24 -23.02
CA ASP A 33 -5.89 1.64 -22.69
C ASP A 33 -4.37 1.89 -22.59
N ASP A 34 -3.96 3.09 -22.96
CA ASP A 34 -2.57 3.55 -22.85
C ASP A 34 -2.19 3.95 -21.42
N ASP A 35 -3.17 4.22 -20.56
CA ASP A 35 -2.95 4.55 -19.15
C ASP A 35 -2.53 3.29 -18.36
N PRO A 36 -1.27 3.22 -17.89
CA PRO A 36 -0.75 2.03 -17.22
C PRO A 36 -1.48 1.74 -15.90
N ALA A 37 -2.03 2.75 -15.22
CA ALA A 37 -2.72 2.56 -13.95
C ALA A 37 -4.09 1.89 -14.16
N LYS A 38 -4.87 2.40 -15.11
CA LYS A 38 -6.17 1.80 -15.50
C LYS A 38 -5.99 0.40 -16.06
N LYS A 39 -4.99 0.21 -16.91
CA LYS A 39 -4.66 -1.10 -17.49
C LYS A 39 -4.31 -2.11 -16.41
N ALA A 40 -3.49 -1.73 -15.41
CA ALA A 40 -3.14 -2.61 -14.29
C ALA A 40 -4.37 -2.98 -13.43
N GLU A 41 -5.26 -2.01 -13.18
CA GLU A 41 -6.53 -2.26 -12.46
C GLU A 41 -7.42 -3.23 -13.24
N ALA A 42 -7.61 -2.97 -14.53
CA ALA A 42 -8.40 -3.83 -15.43
C ALA A 42 -7.85 -5.26 -15.49
N GLN A 43 -6.52 -5.42 -15.65
CA GLN A 43 -5.86 -6.73 -15.64
C GLN A 43 -6.09 -7.47 -14.32
N ALA A 44 -5.93 -6.79 -13.19
CA ALA A 44 -6.12 -7.39 -11.87
C ALA A 44 -7.59 -7.81 -11.63
N VAL A 45 -8.57 -7.01 -12.07
CA VAL A 45 -10.01 -7.35 -11.97
C VAL A 45 -10.35 -8.54 -12.85
N VAL A 46 -9.89 -8.54 -14.11
CA VAL A 46 -10.14 -9.65 -15.04
C VAL A 46 -9.50 -10.95 -14.52
N ALA A 47 -8.25 -10.89 -14.07
CA ALA A 47 -7.56 -12.05 -13.52
C ALA A 47 -8.27 -12.59 -12.26
N LEU A 48 -8.72 -11.71 -11.34
CA LEU A 48 -9.46 -12.12 -10.15
C LEU A 48 -10.78 -12.83 -10.51
N SER A 49 -11.49 -12.30 -11.50
CA SER A 49 -12.75 -12.89 -11.98
C SER A 49 -12.52 -14.24 -12.64
N VAL A 50 -11.51 -14.39 -13.50
CA VAL A 50 -11.13 -15.67 -14.10
C VAL A 50 -10.74 -16.69 -13.03
N GLY A 51 -9.92 -16.31 -12.05
CA GLY A 51 -9.56 -17.18 -10.93
C GLY A 51 -10.80 -17.62 -10.12
N THR A 52 -11.76 -16.72 -9.93
CA THR A 52 -13.01 -17.01 -9.20
C THR A 52 -13.89 -17.97 -9.99
N LEU A 53 -14.00 -17.78 -11.31
CA LEU A 53 -14.68 -18.72 -12.21
C LEU A 53 -14.00 -20.10 -12.18
N ARG A 54 -12.67 -20.16 -12.16
CA ARG A 54 -11.91 -21.41 -12.03
C ARG A 54 -12.20 -22.11 -10.70
N TYR A 55 -12.22 -21.35 -9.61
CA TYR A 55 -12.58 -21.87 -8.29
C TYR A 55 -14.01 -22.44 -8.28
N MET A 56 -14.99 -21.72 -8.84
CA MET A 56 -16.35 -22.22 -8.96
C MET A 56 -16.42 -23.48 -9.84
N GLY A 57 -15.73 -23.50 -10.97
CA GLY A 57 -15.66 -24.66 -11.86
C GLY A 57 -15.06 -25.89 -11.18
N ALA A 58 -14.01 -25.73 -10.36
CA ALA A 58 -13.46 -26.82 -9.57
C ALA A 58 -14.50 -27.39 -8.59
N ARG A 59 -15.25 -26.53 -7.91
CA ARG A 59 -16.30 -26.93 -6.95
C ARG A 59 -17.47 -27.64 -7.63
N LEU A 60 -17.90 -27.18 -8.79
CA LEU A 60 -18.95 -27.83 -9.57
C LEU A 60 -18.54 -29.22 -10.06
N ASN A 61 -17.25 -29.42 -10.34
CA ASN A 61 -16.67 -30.71 -10.70
C ASN A 61 -16.38 -31.62 -9.48
N GLY A 62 -16.75 -31.20 -8.27
CA GLY A 62 -16.48 -31.96 -7.04
C GLY A 62 -15.01 -31.96 -6.60
N LYS A 63 -14.19 -31.05 -7.15
CA LYS A 63 -12.80 -30.86 -6.73
C LYS A 63 -12.74 -29.91 -5.54
N ASP A 64 -11.81 -30.16 -4.63
CA ASP A 64 -11.57 -29.32 -3.44
C ASP A 64 -10.46 -28.26 -3.63
N GLU A 65 -10.11 -27.96 -4.89
CA GLU A 65 -9.16 -26.89 -5.23
C GLU A 65 -9.64 -25.52 -4.67
N GLY A 66 -8.71 -24.74 -4.12
CA GLY A 66 -8.94 -23.42 -3.51
C GLY A 66 -9.63 -23.42 -2.14
N ARG A 67 -9.99 -24.59 -1.59
CA ARG A 67 -10.66 -24.69 -0.28
C ARG A 67 -9.70 -24.48 0.88
N LYS A 68 -8.51 -25.09 0.81
CA LYS A 68 -7.47 -24.99 1.84
C LYS A 68 -6.72 -23.65 1.72
N PRO A 69 -6.21 -23.09 2.84
CA PRO A 69 -5.45 -21.84 2.81
C PRO A 69 -4.15 -21.97 2.01
N ASP A 70 -3.52 -23.15 2.02
CA ASP A 70 -2.26 -23.43 1.33
C ASP A 70 -2.44 -23.85 -0.13
N ASP A 71 -3.68 -23.86 -0.63
CA ASP A 71 -3.97 -24.23 -2.00
C ASP A 71 -3.47 -23.13 -2.98
N PRO A 72 -2.78 -23.50 -4.08
CA PRO A 72 -2.23 -22.54 -5.03
C PRO A 72 -3.28 -21.55 -5.57
N LEU A 73 -4.49 -22.04 -5.91
CA LEU A 73 -5.56 -21.19 -6.42
C LEU A 73 -6.05 -20.21 -5.36
N ARG A 74 -6.10 -20.62 -4.09
CA ARG A 74 -6.49 -19.75 -2.98
C ARG A 74 -5.45 -18.66 -2.75
N GLN A 75 -4.17 -19.00 -2.82
CA GLN A 75 -3.06 -18.06 -2.67
C GLN A 75 -3.04 -17.04 -3.82
N GLU A 76 -3.23 -17.48 -5.05
CA GLU A 76 -3.34 -16.63 -6.24
C GLU A 76 -4.48 -15.60 -6.09
N LEU A 77 -5.68 -16.06 -5.74
CA LEU A 77 -6.85 -15.20 -5.49
C LEU A 77 -6.59 -14.18 -4.37
N ASN A 78 -5.95 -14.60 -3.28
CA ASN A 78 -5.58 -13.71 -2.19
C ASN A 78 -4.54 -12.66 -2.63
N GLY A 79 -3.58 -13.05 -3.48
CA GLY A 79 -2.62 -12.15 -4.09
C GLY A 79 -3.31 -11.07 -4.94
N MET A 80 -4.21 -11.48 -5.83
CA MET A 80 -4.96 -10.56 -6.69
C MET A 80 -5.82 -9.58 -5.89
N ARG A 81 -6.49 -10.03 -4.82
CA ARG A 81 -7.22 -9.15 -3.90
C ARG A 81 -6.32 -8.09 -3.26
N LYS A 82 -5.12 -8.48 -2.81
CA LYS A 82 -4.15 -7.55 -2.22
C LYS A 82 -3.68 -6.50 -3.25
N ILE A 83 -3.44 -6.93 -4.50
CA ILE A 83 -3.05 -6.03 -5.59
C ILE A 83 -4.16 -5.00 -5.85
N LEU A 84 -5.42 -5.43 -5.97
CA LEU A 84 -6.54 -4.52 -6.17
C LEU A 84 -6.68 -3.50 -5.04
N VAL A 85 -6.56 -3.94 -3.79
CA VAL A 85 -6.59 -3.02 -2.64
C VAL A 85 -5.44 -2.01 -2.71
N ALA A 86 -4.23 -2.44 -3.08
CA ALA A 86 -3.09 -1.55 -3.23
C ALA A 86 -3.28 -0.53 -4.36
N LEU A 87 -3.83 -0.94 -5.51
CA LEU A 87 -4.14 -0.05 -6.63
C LEU A 87 -5.22 0.97 -6.25
N GLN A 88 -6.28 0.54 -5.56
CA GLN A 88 -7.33 1.43 -5.06
C GLN A 88 -6.80 2.44 -4.04
N GLN A 89 -5.90 2.03 -3.15
CA GLN A 89 -5.26 2.94 -2.19
C GLN A 89 -4.37 3.96 -2.89
N LYS A 90 -3.59 3.57 -3.91
CA LYS A 90 -2.78 4.50 -4.70
C LYS A 90 -3.66 5.54 -5.41
N ARG A 91 -4.75 5.10 -6.05
CA ARG A 91 -5.71 5.99 -6.72
C ARG A 91 -6.31 7.01 -5.75
N LYS A 92 -6.69 6.58 -4.54
CA LYS A 92 -7.23 7.49 -3.51
C LYS A 92 -6.21 8.52 -3.04
N ARG A 93 -4.92 8.16 -2.94
CA ARG A 93 -3.86 9.11 -2.56
C ARG A 93 -3.63 10.15 -3.63
N GLN A 94 -3.54 9.74 -4.89
CA GLN A 94 -3.40 10.65 -6.04
C GLN A 94 -4.56 11.65 -6.10
N GLN A 95 -5.81 11.19 -5.91
CA GLN A 95 -6.98 12.07 -5.88
C GLN A 95 -7.00 13.04 -4.70
N ASN A 96 -6.34 12.73 -3.59
CA ASN A 96 -6.23 13.65 -2.46
C ASN A 96 -5.13 14.69 -2.70
N GLU A 97 -3.98 14.27 -3.25
CA GLU A 97 -2.87 15.16 -3.62
C GLU A 97 -3.33 16.20 -4.66
N GLU A 98 -4.06 15.79 -5.70
CA GLU A 98 -4.62 16.71 -6.72
C GLU A 98 -5.59 17.74 -6.13
N LYS A 99 -6.38 17.37 -5.11
CA LYS A 99 -7.32 18.30 -4.45
C LYS A 99 -6.61 19.29 -3.54
N GLU A 100 -5.55 18.86 -2.85
CA GLU A 100 -4.76 19.74 -1.99
C GLU A 100 -3.99 20.79 -2.84
N GLU A 101 -3.54 20.43 -4.04
CA GLU A 101 -2.91 21.37 -4.98
C GLU A 101 -3.91 22.38 -5.60
N GLU A 102 -5.14 21.95 -5.90
CA GLU A 102 -6.21 22.87 -6.34
C GLU A 102 -6.67 23.84 -5.24
N GLU A 103 -6.72 23.42 -3.97
CA GLU A 103 -7.07 24.32 -2.86
C GLU A 103 -5.92 25.31 -2.55
N ALA A 104 -4.66 24.88 -2.66
CA ALA A 104 -3.50 25.75 -2.45
C ALA A 104 -3.41 26.84 -3.53
N SER A 105 -3.69 26.50 -4.80
CA SER A 105 -3.67 27.48 -5.91
C SER A 105 -4.83 28.48 -5.86
N LYS A 106 -5.95 28.15 -5.19
CA LYS A 106 -7.10 29.06 -5.03
C LYS A 106 -6.91 30.10 -3.91
N MET A 107 -5.91 29.93 -3.03
CA MET A 107 -5.58 30.91 -1.99
C MET A 107 -4.59 31.99 -2.45
N GLU A 108 -3.80 31.77 -3.52
CA GLU A 108 -2.85 32.80 -4.02
C GLU A 108 -3.50 33.86 -4.94
N GLU A 109 -4.71 33.63 -5.48
CA GLU A 109 -5.38 34.61 -6.37
C GLU A 109 -6.21 35.68 -5.64
N LYS A 110 -6.23 35.71 -4.29
CA LYS A 110 -6.98 36.72 -3.51
C LYS A 110 -6.14 37.80 -2.82
N SER A 111 -4.86 37.93 -3.15
CA SER A 111 -4.07 39.12 -2.84
C SER A 111 -3.91 39.98 -4.09
N GLY A 112 -4.89 40.85 -4.32
CA GLY A 112 -4.82 41.91 -5.32
C GLY A 112 -3.70 42.92 -5.06
N PRO A 113 -3.34 43.73 -6.07
CA PRO A 113 -2.10 44.49 -6.13
C PRO A 113 -2.20 45.76 -5.27
N SER A 114 -1.32 45.90 -4.28
CA SER A 114 -1.06 47.19 -3.66
C SER A 114 0.20 47.80 -4.27
N LEU A 115 0.04 49.06 -4.66
CA LEU A 115 1.00 49.86 -5.39
C LEU A 115 2.34 50.00 -4.67
N SER A 116 3.40 49.84 -5.46
CA SER A 116 4.65 50.59 -5.48
C SER A 116 4.85 51.68 -4.42
N SER A 117 5.91 51.54 -3.63
CA SER A 117 6.86 52.64 -3.41
C SER A 117 8.28 52.09 -3.25
N GLU A 118 9.15 52.58 -4.13
CA GLU A 118 10.60 52.43 -4.12
C GLU A 118 11.22 52.87 -2.80
N SER A 119 12.20 52.12 -2.30
CA SER A 119 13.46 52.68 -1.84
C SER A 119 14.53 51.59 -1.76
N GLN A 120 15.60 51.83 -2.49
CA GLN A 120 16.81 51.02 -2.58
C GLN A 120 17.59 51.08 -1.26
N GLN A 121 18.15 49.95 -0.82
CA GLN A 121 19.54 49.93 -0.34
C GLN A 121 20.10 48.52 -0.35
N ALA A 122 21.23 48.40 -1.06
CA ALA A 122 22.02 47.20 -1.24
C ALA A 122 22.87 46.91 0.01
N ALA A 123 22.96 45.63 0.39
CA ALA A 123 24.15 45.05 0.98
C ALA A 123 24.10 43.51 0.86
N SER A 124 25.17 42.96 0.30
CA SER A 124 25.48 41.53 0.17
C SER A 124 25.27 40.73 1.47
N VAL A 125 24.94 39.44 1.34
CA VAL A 125 25.73 38.28 1.81
C VAL A 125 24.97 36.97 1.52
N GLU A 126 25.55 36.19 0.60
CA GLU A 126 25.79 34.72 0.65
C GLU A 126 24.60 33.72 0.73
N SER A 127 24.53 32.86 -0.30
CA SER A 127 23.57 31.75 -0.48
C SER A 127 23.73 30.63 0.56
N PRO A 128 22.69 29.78 0.77
CA PRO A 128 22.74 28.46 0.13
C PRO A 128 21.38 27.91 -0.35
N PRO A 129 21.38 26.93 -1.28
CA PRO A 129 20.17 26.26 -1.77
C PRO A 129 19.82 25.03 -0.93
N LYS A 130 18.53 24.62 -0.89
CA LYS A 130 18.03 23.21 -0.90
C LYS A 130 16.58 23.12 -0.40
N ASN A 131 15.64 22.87 -1.31
CA ASN A 131 14.37 22.19 -0.98
C ASN A 131 14.26 20.95 -1.87
N ALA A 132 14.82 19.85 -1.37
CA ALA A 132 14.58 18.50 -1.86
C ALA A 132 13.44 17.88 -1.02
N PRO A 133 12.69 16.89 -1.54
CA PRO A 133 11.69 16.18 -0.76
C PRO A 133 12.34 15.55 0.46
N THR A 134 11.94 15.97 1.66
CA THR A 134 12.37 15.38 2.93
C THR A 134 11.79 13.96 3.06
N GLY A 135 12.46 13.00 2.43
CA GLY A 135 12.40 11.62 2.85
C GLY A 135 12.83 11.57 4.31
N LYS A 136 11.88 11.29 5.22
CA LYS A 136 12.19 11.01 6.63
C LYS A 136 13.10 9.78 6.66
N VAL A 137 14.41 10.01 6.71
CA VAL A 137 15.38 9.02 7.16
C VAL A 137 15.14 8.88 8.65
N ILE A 138 14.18 8.03 9.01
CA ILE A 138 13.97 7.63 10.39
C ILE A 138 15.24 6.88 10.79
N ASP A 139 16.05 7.48 11.65
CA ASP A 139 17.17 6.78 12.27
C ASP A 139 16.60 5.54 12.97
N LYS A 140 16.90 4.37 12.39
CA LYS A 140 16.40 3.08 12.88
C LYS A 140 16.82 2.84 14.32
N ALA A 141 17.95 3.42 14.77
CA ALA A 141 18.39 3.33 16.15
C ALA A 141 17.51 4.19 17.08
N ALA A 142 17.15 5.41 16.66
CA ALA A 142 16.25 6.28 17.42
C ALA A 142 14.83 5.68 17.52
N SER A 143 14.30 5.13 16.43
CA SER A 143 12.99 4.47 16.41
C SER A 143 12.94 3.25 17.35
N LYS A 144 14.00 2.43 17.37
CA LYS A 144 14.10 1.30 18.31
C LYS A 144 14.16 1.75 19.77
N ARG A 145 14.84 2.86 20.08
CA ARG A 145 14.88 3.43 21.45
C ARG A 145 13.51 3.90 21.90
N MET A 146 12.76 4.56 21.04
CA MET A 146 11.39 5.00 21.33
C MET A 146 10.44 3.83 21.57
N VAL A 147 10.48 2.81 20.70
CA VAL A 147 9.66 1.60 20.89
C VAL A 147 10.04 0.86 22.18
N LYS A 148 11.34 0.76 22.49
CA LYS A 148 11.81 0.12 23.73
C LYS A 148 11.37 0.88 25.00
N ALA A 149 11.36 2.22 24.95
CA ALA A 149 10.87 3.06 26.03
C ALA A 149 9.34 2.93 26.21
N ALA A 150 8.59 2.92 25.11
CA ALA A 150 7.13 2.78 25.14
C ALA A 150 6.66 1.40 25.65
N LEU A 151 7.46 0.35 25.43
CA LEU A 151 7.18 -1.00 25.94
C LEU A 151 7.65 -1.22 27.39
N GLY A 152 8.18 -0.19 28.07
CA GLY A 152 8.61 -0.31 29.47
C GLY A 152 9.81 -1.23 29.70
N ILE A 153 10.58 -1.56 28.66
CA ILE A 153 11.75 -2.47 28.74
C ILE A 153 13.01 -1.68 29.17
N SER A 154 12.84 -0.68 30.04
CA SER A 154 13.91 0.08 30.68
C SER A 154 14.27 -0.58 32.00
N GLY A 155 15.14 -1.60 31.97
CA GLY A 155 15.61 -2.21 33.21
C GLY A 155 16.34 -3.54 33.03
N ALA A 156 17.49 -3.55 32.37
CA ALA A 156 18.53 -4.55 32.66
C ALA A 156 19.89 -3.89 32.41
N ALA A 157 20.68 -3.89 33.47
CA ALA A 157 21.96 -3.22 33.60
C ALA A 157 22.90 -3.51 32.43
N ALA A 158 23.65 -2.47 32.04
CA ALA A 158 24.90 -2.63 31.36
C ALA A 158 25.79 -3.59 32.17
N VAL A 159 26.03 -4.79 31.64
CA VAL A 159 27.12 -5.64 32.08
C VAL A 159 28.36 -5.11 31.38
N PRO A 160 29.36 -4.55 32.11
CA PRO A 160 30.64 -4.24 31.51
C PRO A 160 31.37 -5.56 31.20
N ASP A 161 31.74 -5.74 29.93
CA ASP A 161 32.74 -6.69 29.49
C ASP A 161 34.08 -6.38 30.18
N ASP A 162 34.49 -7.16 31.19
CA ASP A 162 35.82 -7.08 31.78
C ASP A 162 36.61 -8.38 31.54
N LYS A 163 37.13 -8.52 30.32
CA LYS A 163 38.11 -9.55 29.92
C LYS A 163 39.55 -9.15 30.26
N THR A 164 39.81 -8.36 31.31
CA THR A 164 41.15 -7.76 31.55
C THR A 164 41.77 -7.94 32.93
N ALA A 165 41.19 -8.74 33.84
CA ALA A 165 41.73 -8.92 35.20
C ALA A 165 42.63 -10.17 35.42
N GLN A 166 43.10 -10.86 34.37
CA GLN A 166 43.91 -12.09 34.50
C GLN A 166 45.43 -11.89 34.64
N ARG A 167 45.94 -10.68 34.92
CA ARG A 167 47.38 -10.37 34.86
C ARG A 167 48.04 -9.80 36.12
N LYS A 168 47.64 -10.24 37.33
CA LYS A 168 48.37 -9.88 38.58
C LYS A 168 48.54 -10.98 39.64
N ARG A 169 48.38 -12.27 39.31
CA ARG A 169 48.67 -13.40 40.22
C ARG A 169 49.98 -14.17 39.94
N ARG A 170 50.96 -13.53 39.30
CA ARG A 170 52.32 -14.06 39.18
C ARG A 170 53.31 -12.96 39.54
N ARG A 171 53.72 -12.90 40.80
CA ARG A 171 54.94 -12.30 41.38
C ARG A 171 54.68 -11.85 42.82
N LYS A 172 54.78 -12.80 43.74
CA LYS A 172 55.28 -12.66 45.13
C LYS A 172 55.32 -14.07 45.74
N SER A 173 56.32 -14.85 45.32
CA SER A 173 57.26 -15.43 46.27
C SER A 173 58.44 -14.47 46.30
#